data_AF-A0A4S9BI58-F1
#
_entry.id   AF-A0A4S9BI58-F1
#
_cell.length_a   1.000
_cell.length_b   1.000
_cell.length_c   1.000
_cell.angle_alpha   90.00
_cell.angle_beta   90.00
_cell.angle_gamma   90.00
#
_symmetry.space_group_name_H-M   'P 1'
#
loop_
_entity.id
_entity.type
_entity.pdbx_description
1 polymer ?
#
loop_
_entity_poly.entity_id
_entity_poly.type
_entity_poly.pdbx_seq_one_letter_code
_entity_poly.pdbx_strand_id
1 'polypeptide(L)'
;MSFLELPLELRLIIYEYAAVEGAAVTIGACELTGTGPDLVHRQYGDKRAPLPGLPPLHEPVILGGYSSRLLSISDPARIDVSSAPRPQDYLGETHHSTLSSLFLLNHQVNAELSTHFRVKNNRKTSLFIQFPFGLHVFKTKCPDFVRQARSIHIAGSYPKSVTAEQPLHLEQLAHLVSATLGKAPRYPIEKLEARIYFPGNDSYPRVWDDSSPVSVILRNVCGGFIDMEVARGRHGTGIYVSVRPHPEHKRVISTVWRRLVEGDSGQPDCGDWAVDKQWPEWNTEFTPSSPLP
;
A
#
# COMPACT_ATOMS: atom_id res chain seq x y z
N MET A 1 16.38 24.97 -24.71
CA MET A 1 15.87 24.18 -25.85
C MET A 1 14.36 24.11 -25.69
N SER A 2 13.59 24.01 -26.77
CA SER A 2 12.14 23.83 -26.68
C SER A 2 11.81 22.39 -26.31
N PHE A 3 10.77 22.14 -25.50
CA PHE A 3 10.33 20.78 -25.14
C PHE A 3 10.13 19.86 -26.36
N LEU A 4 9.69 20.43 -27.50
CA LEU A 4 9.49 19.69 -28.74
C LEU A 4 10.80 19.29 -29.45
N GLU A 5 11.92 19.89 -29.05
CA GLU A 5 13.27 19.54 -29.52
C GLU A 5 13.84 18.33 -28.76
N LEU A 6 13.19 17.89 -27.67
CA LEU A 6 13.57 16.65 -27.00
C LEU A 6 13.29 15.43 -27.90
N PRO A 7 14.19 14.43 -27.90
CA PRO A 7 13.92 13.11 -28.46
C PRO A 7 12.52 12.61 -28.07
N LEU A 8 11.83 11.99 -29.02
CA LEU A 8 10.46 11.53 -28.85
C LEU A 8 10.33 10.60 -27.63
N GLU A 9 11.34 9.78 -27.40
CA GLU A 9 11.46 8.85 -26.27
C GLU A 9 11.38 9.61 -24.95
N LEU A 10 12.12 10.72 -24.80
CA LEU A 10 12.07 11.54 -23.59
C LEU A 10 10.71 12.22 -23.43
N ARG A 11 10.09 12.67 -24.53
CA ARG A 11 8.75 13.25 -24.47
C ARG A 11 7.69 12.24 -24.07
N LEU A 12 7.72 11.03 -24.62
CA LEU A 12 6.80 9.94 -24.26
C LEU A 12 6.93 9.56 -22.79
N ILE A 13 8.15 9.51 -22.27
CA ILE A 13 8.40 9.27 -20.84
C ILE A 13 7.84 10.40 -19.96
N ILE A 14 7.98 11.65 -20.40
CA ILE A 14 7.43 12.82 -19.69
C ILE A 14 5.89 12.80 -19.72
N TYR A 15 5.28 12.40 -20.84
CA TYR A 15 3.83 12.23 -20.94
C TYR A 15 3.33 11.07 -20.09
N GLU A 16 4.04 9.94 -20.05
CA GLU A 16 3.74 8.84 -19.14
C GLU A 16 3.75 9.31 -17.69
N TYR A 17 4.74 10.12 -17.30
CA TYR A 17 4.80 10.73 -15.97
C TYR A 17 3.61 11.68 -15.69
N ALA A 18 3.25 12.53 -16.66
CA ALA A 18 2.14 13.47 -16.51
C ALA A 18 0.76 12.79 -16.54
N ALA A 19 0.64 11.64 -17.22
CA ALA A 19 -0.61 10.91 -17.38
C ALA A 19 -1.05 10.13 -16.12
N VAL A 20 -0.17 9.95 -15.12
CA VAL A 20 -0.49 9.26 -13.85
C VAL A 20 -1.34 10.13 -12.90
N GLU A 21 -1.74 11.34 -13.31
CA GLU A 21 -2.63 12.22 -12.53
C GLU A 21 -3.97 11.52 -12.20
N GLY A 22 -4.16 11.16 -10.93
CA GLY A 22 -5.42 10.61 -10.42
C GLY A 22 -5.56 9.09 -10.43
N ALA A 23 -4.49 8.34 -10.73
CA ALA A 23 -4.53 6.88 -10.70
C ALA A 23 -4.53 6.32 -9.26
N ALA A 24 -5.34 5.29 -8.99
CA ALA A 24 -5.11 4.39 -7.87
C ALA A 24 -3.94 3.46 -8.22
N VAL A 25 -3.16 3.03 -7.25
CA VAL A 25 -2.10 2.02 -7.45
C VAL A 25 -2.18 1.01 -6.33
N THR A 26 -2.22 -0.29 -6.65
CA THR A 26 -2.24 -1.35 -5.64
C THR A 26 -0.92 -2.12 -5.64
N ILE A 27 -0.34 -2.29 -4.46
CA ILE A 27 0.97 -2.91 -4.25
C ILE A 27 0.83 -4.06 -3.26
N GLY A 28 1.34 -5.23 -3.63
CA GLY A 28 1.26 -6.42 -2.80
C GLY A 28 2.21 -7.52 -3.24
N ALA A 29 1.98 -8.71 -2.70
CA ALA A 29 2.64 -9.94 -3.10
C ALA A 29 1.57 -11.02 -3.30
N CYS A 30 1.68 -11.75 -4.41
CA CYS A 30 0.76 -12.83 -4.75
C CYS A 30 1.44 -14.19 -4.68
N GLU A 31 0.68 -15.19 -4.26
CA GLU A 31 1.06 -16.60 -4.34
C GLU A 31 1.00 -17.07 -5.80
N LEU A 32 2.04 -17.80 -6.22
CA LEU A 32 2.13 -18.47 -7.51
C LEU A 32 1.47 -19.84 -7.41
N THR A 33 0.54 -20.13 -8.33
CA THR A 33 -0.10 -21.44 -8.47
C THR A 33 0.23 -22.05 -9.83
N GLY A 34 0.39 -23.36 -9.90
CA GLY A 34 0.71 -24.05 -11.15
C GLY A 34 1.41 -25.38 -10.92
N THR A 35 1.96 -25.95 -11.99
CA THR A 35 2.74 -27.18 -11.89
C THR A 35 4.13 -26.90 -11.30
N GLY A 36 4.71 -27.87 -10.60
CA GLY A 36 6.04 -27.71 -9.96
C GLY A 36 7.14 -27.20 -10.91
N PRO A 37 7.31 -27.79 -12.11
CA PRO A 37 8.29 -27.30 -13.09
C PRO A 37 8.05 -25.84 -13.52
N ASP A 38 6.78 -25.47 -13.74
CA ASP A 38 6.42 -24.11 -14.16
C ASP A 38 6.69 -23.10 -13.04
N LEU A 39 6.40 -23.46 -11.78
CA LEU A 39 6.68 -22.64 -10.61
C LEU A 39 8.20 -22.39 -10.45
N VAL A 40 9.01 -23.44 -10.58
CA VAL A 40 10.48 -23.32 -10.51
C VAL A 40 11.00 -22.45 -11.65
N HIS A 41 10.52 -22.66 -12.88
CA HIS A 41 10.89 -21.84 -14.01
C HIS A 41 10.44 -20.38 -13.84
N ARG A 42 9.25 -20.13 -13.28
CA ARG A 42 8.75 -18.77 -13.00
C ARG A 42 9.66 -18.01 -12.03
N GLN A 43 10.13 -18.69 -10.97
CA GLN A 43 10.94 -18.08 -9.93
C GLN A 43 12.43 -17.94 -10.28
N TYR A 44 13.02 -18.95 -10.93
CA TYR A 44 14.47 -19.07 -11.12
C TYR A 44 14.89 -19.13 -12.60
N GLY A 45 13.94 -19.29 -13.52
CA GLY A 45 14.20 -19.24 -14.95
C GLY A 45 14.68 -17.85 -15.38
N ASP A 46 15.27 -17.75 -16.58
CA ASP A 46 15.71 -16.50 -17.18
C ASP A 46 16.65 -15.64 -16.30
N LYS A 47 17.47 -16.27 -15.44
CA LYS A 47 18.35 -15.60 -14.45
C LYS A 47 17.59 -14.77 -13.41
N ARG A 48 16.32 -15.07 -13.16
CA ARG A 48 15.55 -14.42 -12.10
C ARG A 48 15.96 -14.97 -10.73
N ALA A 49 15.75 -14.12 -9.73
CA ALA A 49 15.84 -14.50 -8.34
C ALA A 49 14.59 -13.96 -7.62
N PRO A 50 14.00 -14.75 -6.70
CA PRO A 50 12.89 -14.28 -5.88
C PRO A 50 13.33 -13.07 -5.04
N LEU A 51 12.38 -12.17 -4.75
CA LEU A 51 12.66 -11.02 -3.90
C LEU A 51 12.95 -11.50 -2.46
N PRO A 52 14.12 -11.17 -1.89
CA PRO A 52 14.47 -11.63 -0.54
C PRO A 52 13.51 -11.04 0.50
N GLY A 53 12.99 -11.88 1.39
CA GLY A 53 12.03 -11.47 2.43
C GLY A 53 10.56 -11.56 2.02
N LEU A 54 10.25 -12.12 0.84
CA LEU A 54 8.92 -12.64 0.54
C LEU A 54 8.81 -14.13 0.87
N PRO A 55 7.61 -14.63 1.19
CA PRO A 55 7.41 -16.06 1.39
C PRO A 55 7.75 -16.88 0.14
N PRO A 56 8.04 -18.19 0.29
CA PRO A 56 8.23 -19.08 -0.85
C PRO A 56 7.03 -19.02 -1.80
N LEU A 57 7.28 -19.20 -3.11
CA LEU A 57 6.25 -19.14 -4.15
C LEU A 57 5.49 -17.80 -4.21
N HIS A 58 6.00 -16.70 -3.67
CA HIS A 58 5.39 -15.38 -3.83
C HIS A 58 6.16 -14.50 -4.82
N GLU A 59 5.43 -13.71 -5.61
CA GLU A 59 5.98 -12.72 -6.54
C GLU A 59 5.47 -11.31 -6.16
N PRO A 60 6.31 -10.25 -6.22
CA PRO A 60 5.86 -8.89 -6.03
C PRO A 60 4.91 -8.46 -7.17
N VAL A 61 3.81 -7.79 -6.81
CA VAL A 61 2.79 -7.31 -7.76
C VAL A 61 2.54 -5.83 -7.55
N ILE A 62 2.60 -5.06 -8.63
CA ILE A 62 2.28 -3.63 -8.67
C ILE A 62 1.28 -3.44 -9.80
N LEU A 63 0.08 -2.96 -9.48
CA LEU A 63 -1.00 -2.76 -10.46
C LEU A 63 -1.33 -1.27 -10.59
N GLY A 64 -1.42 -0.80 -11.83
CA GLY A 64 -2.12 0.45 -12.14
C GLY A 64 -3.63 0.25 -11.90
N GLY A 65 -4.19 0.92 -10.91
CA GLY A 65 -5.57 0.78 -10.47
C GLY A 65 -5.74 0.17 -9.08
N TYR A 66 -6.99 0.10 -8.65
CA TYR A 66 -7.38 -0.54 -7.40
C TYR A 66 -7.70 -2.02 -7.61
N SER A 67 -7.13 -2.88 -6.76
CA SER A 67 -7.43 -4.32 -6.73
C SER A 67 -7.79 -4.76 -5.31
N SER A 68 -9.08 -5.03 -5.09
CA SER A 68 -9.58 -5.55 -3.80
C SER A 68 -9.02 -6.93 -3.49
N ARG A 69 -8.88 -7.80 -4.50
CA ARG A 69 -8.37 -9.17 -4.32
C ARG A 69 -6.90 -9.21 -3.86
N LEU A 70 -6.10 -8.23 -4.26
CA LEU A 70 -4.70 -8.14 -3.80
C LEU A 70 -4.58 -7.75 -2.32
N LEU A 71 -5.59 -7.06 -1.78
CA LEU A 71 -5.65 -6.64 -0.38
C LEU A 71 -6.45 -7.62 0.50
N SER A 72 -7.23 -8.50 -0.12
CA SER A 72 -8.14 -9.43 0.55
C SER A 72 -7.38 -10.50 1.35
N ILE A 73 -7.91 -10.81 2.53
CA ILE A 73 -7.38 -11.85 3.42
C ILE A 73 -8.08 -13.19 3.16
N SER A 74 -9.38 -13.15 2.87
CA SER A 74 -10.26 -14.31 2.66
C SER A 74 -10.10 -14.91 1.26
N ASP A 75 -10.07 -14.07 0.23
CA ASP A 75 -9.86 -14.42 -1.18
C ASP A 75 -8.62 -13.67 -1.73
N PRO A 76 -7.40 -14.07 -1.30
CA PRO A 76 -6.18 -13.45 -1.78
C PRO A 76 -5.96 -13.71 -3.27
N ALA A 77 -5.52 -12.70 -4.00
CA ALA A 77 -5.16 -12.84 -5.41
C ALA A 77 -4.00 -13.85 -5.61
N ARG A 78 -4.17 -14.75 -6.57
CA ARG A 78 -3.19 -15.76 -6.98
C ARG A 78 -2.83 -15.60 -8.44
N ILE A 79 -1.58 -15.90 -8.78
CA ILE A 79 -1.09 -15.88 -10.15
C ILE A 79 -0.94 -17.32 -10.61
N ASP A 80 -1.80 -17.74 -11.55
CA ASP A 80 -1.64 -19.01 -12.21
C ASP A 80 -0.57 -18.92 -13.29
N VAL A 81 0.55 -19.61 -13.08
CA VAL A 81 1.73 -19.55 -13.97
C VAL A 81 1.42 -20.06 -15.37
N SER A 82 0.42 -20.92 -15.53
CA SER A 82 0.05 -21.48 -16.84
C SER A 82 -0.73 -20.51 -17.72
N SER A 83 -1.48 -19.58 -17.10
CA SER A 83 -2.32 -18.59 -17.79
C SER A 83 -1.77 -17.16 -17.72
N ALA A 84 -0.87 -16.88 -16.78
CA ALA A 84 -0.30 -15.57 -16.58
C ALA A 84 0.74 -15.22 -17.68
N PRO A 85 0.66 -14.01 -18.27
CA PRO A 85 1.75 -13.43 -19.06
C PRO A 85 3.09 -13.52 -18.34
N ARG A 86 4.21 -13.50 -19.07
CA ARG A 86 5.53 -13.53 -18.41
C ARG A 86 5.66 -12.29 -17.51
N PRO A 87 6.47 -12.31 -16.44
CA PRO A 87 6.69 -11.10 -15.62
C PRO A 87 7.13 -9.91 -16.48
N GLN A 88 7.82 -10.15 -17.60
CA GLN A 88 8.20 -9.13 -18.58
C GLN A 88 7.01 -8.42 -19.24
N ASP A 89 5.86 -9.09 -19.36
CA ASP A 89 4.64 -8.52 -19.93
C ASP A 89 3.84 -7.74 -18.86
N TYR A 90 3.94 -8.14 -17.58
CA TYR A 90 3.49 -7.31 -16.44
C TYR A 90 4.41 -6.10 -16.22
N LEU A 91 5.70 -6.29 -16.47
CA LEU A 91 6.71 -5.23 -16.51
C LEU A 91 6.64 -4.43 -17.82
N GLY A 92 5.74 -4.77 -18.75
CA GLY A 92 5.37 -3.90 -19.89
C GLY A 92 4.66 -2.63 -19.44
N GLU A 93 4.16 -2.62 -18.19
CA GLU A 93 3.69 -1.45 -17.45
C GLU A 93 4.54 -1.24 -16.19
N THR A 94 5.86 -1.45 -16.26
CA THR A 94 6.76 -0.92 -15.23
C THR A 94 6.64 0.59 -15.18
N HIS A 95 5.82 1.08 -14.24
CA HIS A 95 6.02 2.37 -13.58
C HIS A 95 7.32 2.40 -12.74
N HIS A 96 8.31 1.60 -13.13
CA HIS A 96 9.58 1.45 -12.47
C HIS A 96 10.73 1.84 -13.42
N SER A 97 11.43 2.91 -13.02
CA SER A 97 12.69 3.46 -13.56
C SER A 97 12.67 4.56 -14.61
N THR A 98 11.56 4.89 -15.28
CA THR A 98 11.53 6.06 -16.19
C THR A 98 11.71 7.38 -15.42
N LEU A 99 11.12 7.46 -14.22
CA LEU A 99 11.19 8.59 -13.30
C LEU A 99 12.62 8.84 -12.77
N SER A 100 13.31 7.77 -12.36
CA SER A 100 14.70 7.83 -11.88
C SER A 100 15.65 8.16 -13.03
N SER A 101 15.39 7.63 -14.23
CA SER A 101 16.17 7.94 -15.44
C SER A 101 16.05 9.42 -15.84
N LEU A 102 14.86 10.03 -15.71
CA LEU A 102 14.68 11.47 -15.96
C LEU A 102 15.40 12.35 -14.93
N PHE A 103 15.35 12.00 -13.64
CA PHE A 103 16.07 12.73 -12.59
C PHE A 103 17.59 12.65 -12.72
N LEU A 104 18.11 11.56 -13.29
CA LEU A 104 19.54 11.37 -13.55
C LEU A 104 20.06 12.19 -14.74
N LEU A 105 19.20 12.60 -15.68
CA LEU A 105 19.68 13.07 -17.00
C LEU A 105 19.90 14.58 -17.13
N ASN A 106 19.18 15.49 -16.45
CA ASN A 106 19.62 16.90 -16.39
C ASN A 106 18.86 17.81 -15.42
N HIS A 107 19.59 18.62 -14.64
CA HIS A 107 19.02 19.71 -13.83
C HIS A 107 18.28 20.75 -14.69
N GLN A 108 18.72 20.95 -15.95
CA GLN A 108 18.07 21.85 -16.90
C GLN A 108 16.71 21.31 -17.37
N VAL A 109 16.59 20.01 -17.61
CA VAL A 109 15.31 19.36 -17.97
C VAL A 109 14.35 19.41 -16.79
N ASN A 110 14.82 19.20 -15.55
CA ASN A 110 13.99 19.38 -14.35
C ASN A 110 13.49 20.83 -14.20
N ALA A 111 14.34 21.82 -14.46
CA ALA A 111 13.98 23.24 -14.43
C ALA A 111 12.98 23.60 -15.55
N GLU A 112 13.20 23.13 -16.77
CA GLU A 112 12.30 23.33 -17.91
C GLU A 112 10.95 22.62 -17.68
N LEU A 113 10.94 21.39 -17.15
CA LEU A 113 9.71 20.67 -16.76
C LEU A 113 8.93 21.43 -15.69
N SER A 114 9.62 21.90 -14.65
CA SER A 114 9.02 22.70 -13.58
C SER A 114 8.42 24.01 -14.10
N THR A 115 9.06 24.62 -15.12
CA THR A 115 8.68 25.93 -15.67
C THR A 115 7.57 25.83 -16.73
N HIS A 116 7.67 24.89 -17.68
CA HIS A 116 6.77 24.79 -18.82
C HIS A 116 5.51 23.98 -18.54
N PHE A 117 5.62 22.88 -17.81
CA PHE A 117 4.46 22.05 -17.57
C PHE A 117 3.59 22.58 -16.44
N ARG A 118 4.09 23.56 -15.64
CA ARG A 118 3.52 23.88 -14.32
C ARG A 118 2.97 22.58 -13.75
N VAL A 119 3.80 21.52 -13.67
CA VAL A 119 3.37 20.27 -13.05
C VAL A 119 3.11 20.68 -11.62
N LYS A 120 1.88 21.13 -11.35
CA LYS A 120 1.34 21.12 -10.02
C LYS A 120 1.58 19.68 -9.66
N ASN A 121 2.45 19.49 -8.68
CA ASN A 121 2.66 18.22 -8.04
C ASN A 121 1.34 17.89 -7.34
N ASN A 122 0.32 17.63 -8.16
CA ASN A 122 -1.05 17.35 -7.80
C ASN A 122 -0.95 15.91 -7.38
N ARG A 123 -0.53 15.73 -6.12
CA ARG A 123 -0.62 14.47 -5.41
C ARG A 123 -2.08 14.08 -5.45
N LYS A 124 -2.43 13.27 -6.45
CA LYS A 124 -3.78 12.76 -6.69
C LYS A 124 -3.81 11.23 -6.65
N THR A 125 -2.64 10.60 -6.53
CA THR A 125 -2.50 9.15 -6.53
C THR A 125 -2.88 8.60 -5.16
N SER A 126 -3.79 7.63 -5.14
CA SER A 126 -4.12 6.88 -3.92
C SER A 126 -3.36 5.55 -3.95
N LEU A 127 -2.44 5.34 -3.00
CA LEU A 127 -1.68 4.10 -2.89
C LEU A 127 -2.42 3.11 -2.00
N PHE A 128 -2.64 1.90 -2.48
CA PHE A 128 -3.22 0.79 -1.74
C PHE A 128 -2.13 -0.27 -1.52
N ILE A 129 -1.81 -0.58 -0.27
CA ILE A 129 -0.66 -1.41 0.09
C ILE A 129 -1.13 -2.59 0.94
N GLN A 130 -0.80 -3.80 0.50
CA GLN A 130 -1.04 -5.01 1.25
C GLN A 130 -0.09 -5.11 2.46
N PHE A 131 -0.61 -5.44 3.64
CA PHE A 131 0.17 -5.67 4.84
C PHE A 131 0.29 -7.18 5.14
N PRO A 132 1.48 -7.69 5.49
CA PRO A 132 2.75 -6.97 5.66
C PRO A 132 3.62 -6.89 4.39
N PHE A 133 3.48 -7.82 3.45
CA PHE A 133 4.44 -8.01 2.35
C PHE A 133 4.46 -6.88 1.33
N GLY A 134 3.32 -6.23 1.07
CA GLY A 134 3.24 -5.08 0.16
C GLY A 134 4.08 -3.89 0.63
N LEU A 135 4.30 -3.71 1.95
CA LEU A 135 5.24 -2.70 2.47
C LEU A 135 6.69 -2.99 2.05
N HIS A 136 7.06 -4.27 2.03
CA HIS A 136 8.39 -4.69 1.61
C HIS A 136 8.56 -4.48 0.10
N VAL A 137 7.56 -4.86 -0.71
CA VAL A 137 7.55 -4.61 -2.15
C VAL A 137 7.61 -3.11 -2.45
N PHE A 138 6.83 -2.31 -1.74
CA PHE A 138 6.85 -0.85 -1.89
C PHE A 138 8.23 -0.25 -1.60
N LYS A 139 8.89 -0.65 -0.51
CA LYS A 139 10.21 -0.10 -0.16
C LYS A 139 11.30 -0.53 -1.15
N THR A 140 11.25 -1.76 -1.66
CA THR A 140 12.33 -2.35 -2.48
C THR A 140 12.16 -2.09 -3.97
N LYS A 141 10.92 -2.16 -4.45
CA LYS A 141 10.58 -1.87 -5.85
C LYS A 141 10.22 -0.40 -5.94
N CYS A 142 9.07 0.07 -5.50
CA CYS A 142 8.56 1.40 -5.86
C CYS A 142 8.57 2.49 -4.76
N PRO A 143 9.73 2.90 -4.19
CA PRO A 143 9.77 3.88 -3.10
C PRO A 143 9.37 5.29 -3.56
N ASP A 144 9.55 5.63 -4.84
CA ASP A 144 9.28 6.96 -5.36
C ASP A 144 7.78 7.28 -5.47
N PHE A 145 6.89 6.29 -5.44
CA PHE A 145 5.44 6.52 -5.49
C PHE A 145 4.93 7.36 -4.31
N VAL A 146 5.67 7.37 -3.19
CA VAL A 146 5.37 8.23 -2.05
C VAL A 146 5.37 9.72 -2.41
N ARG A 147 6.15 10.13 -3.41
CA ARG A 147 6.29 11.54 -3.81
C ARG A 147 5.01 12.08 -4.44
N GLN A 148 4.26 11.20 -5.11
CA GLN A 148 3.03 11.47 -5.84
C GLN A 148 1.78 11.09 -5.04
N ALA A 149 1.94 10.38 -3.91
CA ALA A 149 0.85 9.92 -3.08
C ALA A 149 0.07 11.10 -2.46
N ARG A 150 -1.22 11.16 -2.75
CA ARG A 150 -2.20 11.95 -1.98
C ARG A 150 -2.56 11.24 -0.70
N SER A 151 -2.76 9.93 -0.80
CA SER A 151 -3.18 9.08 0.29
C SER A 151 -2.55 7.71 0.23
N ILE A 152 -2.48 7.08 1.40
CA ILE A 152 -1.95 5.75 1.57
C ILE A 152 -3.00 4.94 2.33
N HIS A 153 -3.42 3.83 1.75
CA HIS A 153 -4.40 2.90 2.28
C HIS A 153 -3.69 1.57 2.49
N ILE A 154 -3.65 1.08 3.72
CA ILE A 154 -2.96 -0.16 4.09
C ILE A 154 -4.04 -1.16 4.51
N ALA A 155 -4.01 -2.36 3.95
CA ALA A 155 -4.93 -3.43 4.33
C ALA A 155 -4.20 -4.76 4.46
N GLY A 156 -4.55 -5.55 5.47
CA GLY A 156 -4.04 -6.91 5.58
C GLY A 156 -4.19 -7.50 6.97
N SER A 157 -3.47 -8.60 7.20
CA SER A 157 -3.55 -9.39 8.43
C SER A 157 -2.28 -9.28 9.26
N TYR A 158 -2.41 -9.22 10.58
CA TYR A 158 -1.31 -9.32 11.54
C TYR A 158 -1.47 -10.59 12.39
N PRO A 159 -0.99 -11.74 11.89
CA PRO A 159 -1.11 -13.00 12.61
C PRO A 159 -0.26 -12.99 13.89
N LYS A 160 -0.61 -13.88 14.83
CA LYS A 160 0.19 -14.10 16.04
C LYS A 160 1.59 -14.52 15.62
N SER A 161 2.62 -13.96 16.25
CA SER A 161 4.02 -14.19 15.91
C SER A 161 4.37 -15.68 15.85
N VAL A 162 4.68 -16.16 14.64
CA VAL A 162 5.32 -17.47 14.42
C VAL A 162 6.72 -17.31 13.81
N THR A 163 7.03 -16.15 13.20
CA THR A 163 8.20 -15.99 12.32
C THR A 163 9.06 -14.77 12.68
N ALA A 164 10.38 -14.91 12.55
CA ALA A 164 11.40 -13.92 12.87
C ALA A 164 11.44 -12.65 11.96
N GLU A 165 10.60 -12.57 10.93
CA GLU A 165 10.59 -11.49 9.91
C GLU A 165 9.65 -10.31 10.25
N GLN A 166 8.79 -10.46 11.27
CA GLN A 166 7.91 -9.40 11.77
C GLN A 166 8.57 -8.05 12.08
N PRO A 167 9.79 -7.95 12.67
CA PRO A 167 10.39 -6.66 12.96
C PRO A 167 10.65 -5.83 11.69
N LEU A 168 10.99 -6.46 10.57
CA LEU A 168 11.33 -5.74 9.34
C LEU A 168 10.13 -4.96 8.77
N HIS A 169 8.95 -5.59 8.72
CA HIS A 169 7.76 -4.94 8.16
C HIS A 169 7.25 -3.78 9.04
N LEU A 170 7.43 -3.89 10.35
CA LEU A 170 7.09 -2.83 11.30
C LEU A 170 8.05 -1.64 11.18
N GLU A 171 9.34 -1.88 10.96
CA GLU A 171 10.30 -0.81 10.65
C GLU A 171 9.98 -0.12 9.32
N GLN A 172 9.56 -0.88 8.31
CA GLN A 172 9.12 -0.34 7.01
C GLN A 172 7.88 0.55 7.18
N LEU A 173 6.91 0.12 7.99
CA LEU A 173 5.73 0.91 8.34
C LEU A 173 6.12 2.19 9.09
N ALA A 174 6.98 2.08 10.10
CA ALA A 174 7.46 3.23 10.88
C ALA A 174 8.12 4.28 9.99
N HIS A 175 9.00 3.85 9.08
CA HIS A 175 9.65 4.74 8.13
C HIS A 175 8.65 5.42 7.18
N LEU A 176 7.66 4.68 6.67
CA LEU A 176 6.61 5.22 5.80
C LEU A 176 5.77 6.29 6.52
N VAL A 177 5.34 6.01 7.76
CA VAL A 177 4.53 6.94 8.56
C VAL A 177 5.35 8.18 8.93
N SER A 178 6.61 8.02 9.34
CA SER A 178 7.48 9.14 9.68
C SER A 178 7.76 10.04 8.47
N ALA A 179 7.98 9.45 7.28
CA ALA A 179 8.23 10.20 6.06
C ALA A 179 7.02 11.01 5.57
N THR A 180 5.80 10.60 5.93
CA THR A 180 4.56 11.18 5.40
C THR A 180 3.76 12.00 6.41
N LEU A 181 3.77 11.62 7.70
CA LEU A 181 2.98 12.21 8.79
C LEU A 181 3.82 12.47 10.06
N GLY A 182 5.15 12.40 9.96
CA GLY A 182 6.07 12.76 11.04
C GLY A 182 6.12 14.27 11.31
N LYS A 183 7.02 14.69 12.19
CA LYS A 183 7.16 16.11 12.60
C LYS A 183 7.53 17.04 11.44
N ALA A 184 8.37 16.55 10.52
CA ALA A 184 8.79 17.25 9.32
C ALA A 184 8.70 16.25 8.14
N PRO A 185 7.48 16.02 7.62
CA PRO A 185 7.27 14.99 6.62
C PRO A 185 7.97 15.38 5.32
N ARG A 186 8.80 14.47 4.81
CA ARG A 186 9.49 14.65 3.52
C ARG A 186 8.50 14.59 2.36
N TYR A 187 7.46 13.76 2.50
CA TYR A 187 6.44 13.52 1.49
C TYR A 187 5.05 13.63 2.12
N PRO A 188 4.57 14.85 2.44
CA PRO A 188 3.31 15.00 3.15
C PRO A 188 2.13 14.47 2.33
N ILE A 189 1.26 13.71 3.00
CA ILE A 189 0.03 13.15 2.42
C ILE A 189 -1.19 13.77 3.09
N GLU A 190 -2.34 13.70 2.43
CA GLU A 190 -3.62 14.21 2.95
C GLU A 190 -4.30 13.22 3.89
N LYS A 191 -4.11 11.91 3.67
CA LYS A 191 -4.72 10.85 4.49
C LYS A 191 -3.87 9.59 4.51
N LEU A 192 -3.62 9.04 5.69
CA LEU A 192 -3.24 7.65 5.88
C LEU A 192 -4.45 6.90 6.40
N GLU A 193 -4.71 5.74 5.83
CA GLU A 193 -5.77 4.83 6.22
C GLU A 193 -5.17 3.44 6.38
N ALA A 194 -5.43 2.76 7.49
CA ALA A 194 -4.94 1.42 7.76
C ALA A 194 -6.04 0.54 8.33
N ARG A 195 -6.29 -0.61 7.71
CA ARG A 195 -7.24 -1.65 8.13
C ARG A 195 -6.48 -2.94 8.37
N ILE A 196 -6.19 -3.23 9.64
CA ILE A 196 -5.41 -4.40 10.02
C ILE A 196 -6.29 -5.37 10.79
N TYR A 197 -6.38 -6.60 10.29
CA TYR A 197 -7.09 -7.69 10.93
C TYR A 197 -6.15 -8.52 11.81
N PHE A 198 -6.55 -8.77 13.05
CA PHE A 198 -5.82 -9.60 13.99
C PHE A 198 -6.60 -10.91 14.16
N PRO A 199 -6.19 -12.02 13.50
CA PRO A 199 -6.92 -13.29 13.58
C PRO A 199 -6.74 -13.95 14.95
N GLY A 200 -7.78 -14.63 15.42
CA GLY A 200 -7.81 -15.44 16.65
C GLY A 200 -8.63 -14.82 17.79
N ASN A 201 -9.13 -15.69 18.67
CA ASN A 201 -10.05 -15.32 19.75
C ASN A 201 -9.42 -14.37 20.78
N ASP A 202 -8.11 -14.49 21.03
CA ASP A 202 -7.35 -13.63 21.95
C ASP A 202 -6.55 -12.54 21.20
N SER A 203 -7.15 -12.01 20.13
CA SER A 203 -6.53 -10.97 19.29
C SER A 203 -6.52 -9.58 19.91
N TYR A 204 -7.52 -9.26 20.74
CA TYR A 204 -7.70 -7.89 21.24
C TYR A 204 -6.52 -7.32 22.04
N PRO A 205 -5.89 -8.05 22.99
CA PRO A 205 -4.72 -7.51 23.69
C PRO A 205 -3.56 -7.18 22.74
N ARG A 206 -3.35 -8.00 21.70
CA ARG A 206 -2.26 -7.86 20.73
C ARG A 206 -2.36 -6.60 19.87
N VAL A 207 -3.54 -6.02 19.76
CA VAL A 207 -3.75 -4.73 19.09
C VAL A 207 -2.92 -3.63 19.76
N TRP A 208 -2.76 -3.69 21.08
CA TRP A 208 -2.15 -2.64 21.89
C TRP A 208 -0.71 -2.96 22.30
N ASP A 209 -0.16 -4.08 21.85
CA ASP A 209 1.25 -4.42 22.06
C ASP A 209 2.16 -3.36 21.44
N ASP A 210 3.35 -3.16 22.03
CA ASP A 210 4.33 -2.19 21.53
C ASP A 210 4.84 -2.52 20.11
N SER A 211 4.75 -3.79 19.74
CA SER A 211 5.08 -4.30 18.41
C SER A 211 3.86 -4.44 17.50
N SER A 212 2.69 -3.88 17.86
CA SER A 212 1.54 -3.88 16.97
C SER A 212 1.70 -2.81 15.87
N PRO A 213 1.17 -3.05 14.65
CA PRO A 213 1.20 -2.03 13.60
C PRO A 213 0.44 -0.76 14.00
N VAL A 214 -0.58 -0.88 14.85
CA VAL A 214 -1.36 0.24 15.38
C VAL A 214 -0.49 1.11 16.28
N SER A 215 0.22 0.50 17.23
CA SER A 215 1.17 1.19 18.11
C SER A 215 2.30 1.85 17.31
N VAL A 216 2.80 1.19 16.26
CA VAL A 216 3.80 1.75 15.35
C VAL A 216 3.27 3.00 14.63
N ILE A 217 2.05 2.97 14.08
CA ILE A 217 1.45 4.15 13.44
C ILE A 217 1.31 5.29 14.46
N LEU A 218 0.68 5.02 15.61
CA LEU A 218 0.41 6.02 16.64
C LEU A 218 1.68 6.65 17.24
N ARG A 219 2.79 5.90 17.27
CA ARG A 219 4.08 6.38 17.76
C ARG A 219 4.80 7.29 16.75
N ASN A 220 4.63 7.03 15.45
CA ASN A 220 5.35 7.76 14.40
C ASN A 220 4.58 8.97 13.85
N VAL A 221 3.27 9.07 14.12
CA VAL A 221 2.46 10.25 13.78
C VAL A 221 2.74 11.38 14.79
N CYS A 222 3.11 12.58 14.30
CA CYS A 222 3.44 13.71 15.17
C CYS A 222 2.23 14.61 15.54
N GLY A 223 1.09 14.43 14.86
CA GLY A 223 -0.12 15.22 15.04
C GLY A 223 -1.17 14.86 13.99
N GLY A 224 -2.32 15.50 14.01
CA GLY A 224 -3.43 15.19 13.13
C GLY A 224 -4.72 14.80 13.84
N PHE A 225 -5.78 14.68 13.05
CA PHE A 225 -6.97 13.93 13.43
C PHE A 225 -6.67 12.44 13.25
N ILE A 226 -6.70 11.70 14.36
CA ILE A 226 -6.46 10.27 14.42
C ILE A 226 -7.79 9.63 14.81
N ASP A 227 -8.52 9.13 13.82
CA ASP A 227 -9.79 8.47 14.01
C ASP A 227 -9.56 6.95 13.98
N MET A 228 -10.05 6.24 14.98
CA MET A 228 -9.85 4.80 15.15
C MET A 228 -11.18 4.08 15.30
N GLU A 229 -11.29 2.90 14.69
CA GLU A 229 -12.38 1.98 14.95
C GLU A 229 -11.82 0.60 15.32
N VAL A 230 -12.33 0.07 16.43
CA VAL A 230 -11.98 -1.23 16.98
C VAL A 230 -13.18 -2.16 16.79
N ALA A 231 -13.13 -3.01 15.78
CA ALA A 231 -14.15 -4.01 15.51
C ALA A 231 -13.75 -5.33 16.19
N ARG A 232 -14.40 -5.70 17.30
CA ARG A 232 -14.08 -6.93 18.05
C ARG A 232 -15.09 -8.04 17.77
N GLY A 233 -14.59 -9.20 17.35
CA GLY A 233 -15.39 -10.37 17.00
C GLY A 233 -14.99 -11.61 17.79
N ARG A 234 -15.64 -12.73 17.45
CA ARG A 234 -15.30 -14.05 18.00
C ARG A 234 -14.01 -14.59 17.39
N HIS A 235 -13.86 -14.45 16.07
CA HIS A 235 -12.78 -15.04 15.29
C HIS A 235 -11.56 -14.13 15.15
N GLY A 236 -11.68 -12.83 15.45
CA GLY A 236 -10.59 -11.87 15.36
C GLY A 236 -10.99 -10.47 15.82
N THR A 237 -10.05 -9.54 15.69
CA THR A 237 -10.24 -8.11 15.94
C THR A 237 -9.75 -7.31 14.73
N GLY A 238 -10.62 -6.50 14.14
CA GLY A 238 -10.29 -5.55 13.10
C GLY A 238 -9.96 -4.18 13.69
N ILE A 239 -8.87 -3.56 13.23
CA ILE A 239 -8.50 -2.20 13.63
C ILE A 239 -8.38 -1.31 12.42
N TYR A 240 -9.18 -0.26 12.43
CA TYR A 240 -9.15 0.81 11.45
C TYR A 240 -8.50 2.02 12.09
N VAL A 241 -7.51 2.60 11.41
CA VAL A 241 -6.85 3.85 11.80
C VAL A 241 -6.85 4.77 10.60
N SER A 242 -7.41 5.96 10.76
CA SER A 242 -7.37 7.04 9.78
C SER A 242 -6.62 8.21 10.39
N VAL A 243 -5.62 8.73 9.69
CA VAL A 243 -4.81 9.87 10.12
C VAL A 243 -4.84 10.94 9.06
N ARG A 244 -5.24 12.15 9.46
CA ARG A 244 -5.28 13.34 8.61
C ARG A 244 -4.50 14.48 9.24
N PRO A 245 -3.67 15.22 8.50
CA PRO A 245 -2.97 16.38 9.04
C PRO A 245 -3.94 17.40 9.67
N HIS A 246 -3.57 17.95 10.82
CA HIS A 246 -4.31 19.03 11.47
C HIS A 246 -3.63 20.36 11.12
N PRO A 247 -4.36 21.42 10.71
CA PRO A 247 -3.76 22.71 10.33
C PRO A 247 -2.85 23.31 11.40
N GLU A 248 -3.24 23.18 12.67
CA GLU A 248 -2.46 23.65 13.83
C GLU A 248 -1.48 22.60 14.41
N HIS A 249 -1.21 21.50 13.71
CA HIS A 249 -0.36 20.39 14.19
C HIS A 249 -0.77 19.78 15.55
N LYS A 250 -2.01 20.00 15.99
CA LYS A 250 -2.58 19.37 17.18
C LYS A 250 -2.83 17.88 16.94
N ARG A 251 -2.70 17.08 18.01
CA ARG A 251 -3.04 15.67 18.01
C ARG A 251 -4.42 15.48 18.64
N VAL A 252 -5.39 15.05 17.85
CA VAL A 252 -6.76 14.76 18.29
C VAL A 252 -7.02 13.29 18.01
N ILE A 253 -7.41 12.51 19.03
CA ILE A 253 -7.68 11.09 18.89
C ILE A 253 -9.16 10.83 19.19
N SER A 254 -9.82 10.10 18.30
CA SER A 254 -11.18 9.59 18.46
C SER A 254 -11.16 8.08 18.27
N THR A 255 -11.83 7.33 19.14
CA THR A 255 -11.89 5.87 19.05
C THR A 255 -13.31 5.39 19.26
N VAL A 256 -13.79 4.51 18.36
CA VAL A 256 -15.10 3.86 18.46
C VAL A 256 -14.91 2.35 18.54
N TRP A 257 -15.65 1.69 19.43
CA TRP A 257 -15.69 0.23 19.51
C TRP A 257 -16.95 -0.29 18.82
N ARG A 258 -16.80 -1.34 18.02
CA ARG A 258 -17.88 -2.01 17.30
C ARG A 258 -17.79 -3.51 17.47
N ARG A 259 -18.92 -4.17 17.30
CA ARG A 259 -18.97 -5.63 17.17
C ARG A 259 -18.56 -6.00 15.75
N LEU A 260 -17.59 -6.89 15.61
CA LEU A 260 -17.24 -7.52 14.34
C LEU A 260 -18.09 -8.78 14.16
N VAL A 261 -18.74 -8.86 13.01
CA VAL A 261 -19.64 -9.95 12.62
C VAL A 261 -18.99 -10.65 11.44
N GLU A 262 -18.47 -11.86 11.68
CA GLU A 262 -17.72 -12.67 10.70
C GLU A 262 -17.68 -14.16 11.11
N GLY A 263 -17.63 -15.04 10.11
CA GLY A 263 -17.34 -16.47 10.27
C GLY A 263 -18.50 -17.38 10.70
N ASP A 264 -19.68 -16.84 11.02
CA ASP A 264 -20.89 -17.67 11.19
C ASP A 264 -21.68 -17.82 9.87
N SER A 265 -22.62 -18.78 9.81
CA SER A 265 -23.49 -19.01 8.64
C SER A 265 -24.20 -17.73 8.19
N GLY A 266 -23.95 -17.29 6.96
CA GLY A 266 -24.55 -16.08 6.36
C GLY A 266 -23.85 -14.77 6.70
N GLN A 267 -22.74 -14.82 7.46
CA GLN A 267 -21.86 -13.68 7.71
C GLN A 267 -20.69 -13.65 6.73
N PRO A 268 -20.00 -12.50 6.57
CA PRO A 268 -18.76 -12.41 5.80
C PRO A 268 -17.69 -13.38 6.30
N ASP A 269 -16.78 -13.75 5.41
CA ASP A 269 -15.64 -14.59 5.76
C ASP A 269 -14.70 -13.85 6.72
N CYS A 270 -13.99 -14.60 7.57
CA CYS A 270 -13.06 -14.02 8.53
C CYS A 270 -11.99 -13.18 7.81
N GLY A 271 -11.86 -11.92 8.19
CA GLY A 271 -10.91 -11.00 7.58
C GLY A 271 -11.40 -10.23 6.35
N ASP A 272 -12.62 -10.49 5.84
CA ASP A 272 -13.26 -9.67 4.77
C ASP A 272 -13.32 -8.19 5.15
N TRP A 273 -13.48 -7.91 6.44
CA TRP A 273 -13.53 -6.57 7.01
C TRP A 273 -12.31 -5.69 6.66
N ALA A 274 -11.15 -6.31 6.38
CA ALA A 274 -9.90 -5.59 6.09
C ALA A 274 -9.91 -4.83 4.76
N VAL A 275 -10.79 -5.19 3.82
CA VAL A 275 -10.96 -4.48 2.55
C VAL A 275 -12.22 -3.63 2.64
N ASP A 276 -12.10 -2.31 2.52
CA ASP A 276 -13.28 -1.44 2.54
C ASP A 276 -14.09 -1.59 1.24
N LYS A 277 -15.41 -1.60 1.38
CA LYS A 277 -16.38 -1.56 0.28
C LYS A 277 -16.40 -0.21 -0.43
N GLN A 278 -16.00 0.87 0.25
CA GLN A 278 -15.92 2.21 -0.31
C GLN A 278 -14.65 2.42 -1.14
N TRP A 279 -13.63 1.56 -1.00
CA TRP A 279 -12.44 1.69 -1.84
C TRP A 279 -12.76 1.32 -3.30
N PRO A 280 -12.29 2.09 -4.29
CA PRO A 280 -11.22 3.09 -4.21
C PRO A 280 -11.67 4.56 -4.10
N GLU A 281 -12.93 4.82 -3.73
CA GLU A 281 -13.45 6.18 -3.66
C GLU A 281 -12.65 7.04 -2.68
N TRP A 282 -12.30 8.24 -3.12
CA TRP A 282 -11.56 9.18 -2.31
C TRP A 282 -12.51 9.93 -1.37
N ASN A 283 -12.41 9.60 -0.07
CA ASN A 283 -13.14 10.29 0.99
C ASN A 283 -12.16 10.85 2.02
N THR A 284 -12.26 12.15 2.27
CA THR A 284 -11.46 12.84 3.28
C THR A 284 -11.99 12.55 4.69
N GLU A 285 -13.27 12.26 4.85
CA GLU A 285 -13.88 12.08 6.16
C GLU A 285 -13.72 10.65 6.69
N PHE A 286 -13.67 10.56 8.01
CA PHE A 286 -13.79 9.28 8.71
C PHE A 286 -15.27 8.89 8.71
N THR A 287 -15.60 7.87 7.91
CA THR A 287 -16.91 7.23 7.95
C THR A 287 -16.75 5.92 8.68
N PRO A 288 -17.18 5.82 9.95
CA PRO A 288 -17.06 4.56 10.66
C PRO A 288 -17.94 3.50 9.99
N SER A 289 -17.47 2.26 9.96
CA SER A 289 -18.12 1.20 9.18
C SER A 289 -19.52 0.96 9.73
N SER A 290 -20.58 1.20 8.94
CA SER A 290 -21.98 1.09 9.40
C SER A 290 -22.21 -0.17 10.22
N PRO A 291 -23.06 -0.14 11.27
CA PRO A 291 -23.45 -1.38 11.93
C PRO A 291 -24.04 -2.27 10.84
N LEU A 292 -23.36 -3.39 10.54
CA LEU A 292 -23.98 -4.42 9.73
C LEU A 292 -25.24 -4.83 10.51
N PRO A 293 -26.42 -4.82 9.87
CA PRO A 293 -27.69 -5.13 10.53
C PRO A 293 -27.69 -6.52 11.16
#